data_AF-A0A0R2NYB3-F1
#
_entry.id   AF-A0A0R2NYB3-F1
#
_cell.length_a   1.000
_cell.length_b   1.000
_cell.length_c   1.000
_cell.angle_alpha   90.00
_cell.angle_beta   90.00
_cell.angle_gamma   90.00
#
_symmetry.space_group_name_H-M   'P 1'
#
loop_
_entity.id
_entity.type
_entity.pdbx_description
1 polymer ?
#
loop_
_entity_poly.entity_id
_entity_poly.type
_entity_poly.pdbx_seq_one_letter_code
_entity_poly.pdbx_strand_id
1 'polypeptide(L)'
;MKLDYITHNIAHAIKDRSVDQPFVLSVEFTDKDSKGKSATGCVIVQMPDAHHYQIKSYDQRYMDTGEDILAMELGAFFECDDDLDQRQPLIDQVNQLVADDPDNDTELLPN
;
A
#
# COMPACT_ATOMS: atom_id res chain seq x y z
N MET A 1 -8.50 6.96 -7.76
CA MET A 1 -9.51 6.29 -6.91
C MET A 1 -9.57 6.97 -5.54
N LYS A 2 -10.69 6.86 -4.80
CA LYS A 2 -10.80 7.42 -3.44
C LYS A 2 -10.07 6.57 -2.40
N LEU A 3 -9.57 7.22 -1.35
CA LEU A 3 -8.82 6.58 -0.26
C LEU A 3 -9.55 5.36 0.33
N ASP A 4 -10.82 5.49 0.73
CA ASP A 4 -11.60 4.39 1.32
C ASP A 4 -11.64 3.15 0.43
N TYR A 5 -11.76 3.34 -0.89
CA TYR A 5 -11.81 2.23 -1.82
C TYR A 5 -10.45 1.55 -1.95
N ILE A 6 -9.36 2.32 -1.92
CA ILE A 6 -8.00 1.80 -1.94
C ILE A 6 -7.71 1.02 -0.65
N THR A 7 -8.06 1.57 0.52
CA THR A 7 -7.79 0.90 1.81
C THR A 7 -8.53 -0.43 1.92
N HIS A 8 -9.77 -0.52 1.44
CA HIS A 8 -10.52 -1.79 1.39
C HIS A 8 -9.89 -2.81 0.43
N ASN A 9 -9.46 -2.39 -0.76
CA ASN A 9 -8.81 -3.30 -1.70
C ASN A 9 -7.47 -3.81 -1.18
N ILE A 10 -6.70 -2.95 -0.51
CA ILE A 10 -5.44 -3.36 0.10
C ILE A 10 -5.69 -4.35 1.23
N ALA A 11 -6.61 -4.05 2.16
CA ALA A 11 -6.92 -4.96 3.27
C ALA A 11 -7.40 -6.32 2.75
N HIS A 12 -8.23 -6.33 1.71
CA HIS A 12 -8.66 -7.56 1.06
C HIS A 12 -7.51 -8.31 0.38
N ALA A 13 -6.61 -7.61 -0.31
CA ALA A 13 -5.46 -8.22 -0.96
C ALA A 13 -4.44 -8.79 0.04
N ILE A 14 -4.31 -8.19 1.22
CA ILE A 14 -3.50 -8.72 2.32
C ILE A 14 -4.08 -10.06 2.79
N LYS A 15 -5.40 -10.13 3.01
CA LYS A 15 -6.10 -11.34 3.48
C LYS A 15 -6.10 -12.49 2.46
N ASP A 16 -6.54 -12.21 1.23
CA ASP A 16 -6.91 -13.26 0.27
C ASP A 16 -5.70 -13.95 -0.38
N ARG A 17 -4.51 -13.37 -0.22
CA ARG A 17 -3.33 -13.83 -0.96
C ARG A 17 -2.62 -14.96 -0.21
N SER A 18 -2.88 -16.18 -0.70
CA SER A 18 -2.37 -17.44 -0.14
C SER A 18 -1.02 -17.90 -0.72
N VAL A 19 -0.32 -17.05 -1.47
CA VAL A 19 0.95 -17.41 -2.13
C VAL A 19 2.16 -16.87 -1.36
N ASP A 20 3.17 -17.71 -1.17
CA ASP A 20 4.42 -17.36 -0.47
C ASP A 20 5.36 -16.46 -1.28
N GLN A 21 5.01 -16.12 -2.52
CA GLN A 21 5.87 -15.28 -3.36
C GLN A 21 5.82 -13.83 -2.87
N PRO A 22 6.98 -13.21 -2.59
CA PRO A 22 7.02 -11.83 -2.14
C PRO A 22 6.46 -10.87 -3.19
N PHE A 23 5.58 -9.96 -2.77
CA PHE A 23 5.01 -8.94 -3.65
C PHE A 23 4.83 -7.59 -2.96
N VAL A 24 4.56 -6.57 -3.78
CA VAL A 24 4.25 -5.23 -3.33
C VAL A 24 2.94 -4.72 -3.91
N LEU A 25 2.22 -3.91 -3.13
CA LEU A 25 1.10 -3.09 -3.60
C LEU A 25 1.55 -1.63 -3.48
N SER A 26 1.54 -0.91 -4.58
CA SER A 26 1.94 0.50 -4.62
C SER A 26 0.72 1.41 -4.69
N VAL A 27 0.73 2.49 -3.90
CA VAL A 27 -0.23 3.59 -3.98
C VAL A 27 0.50 4.88 -4.29
N GLU A 28 0.23 5.46 -5.46
CA GLU A 28 0.67 6.81 -5.80
C GLU A 28 -0.46 7.81 -5.56
N PHE A 29 -0.10 8.98 -5.02
CA PHE A 29 -1.05 10.05 -4.74
C PHE A 29 -0.99 11.08 -5.86
N THR A 30 -2.12 11.68 -6.17
CA THR A 30 -2.18 12.82 -7.07
C THR A 30 -2.25 14.10 -6.26
N ASP A 31 -1.42 15.07 -6.61
CA ASP A 31 -1.51 16.39 -5.99
C ASP A 31 -2.63 17.18 -6.69
N LYS A 32 -3.68 17.57 -5.96
CA LYS A 32 -4.76 18.40 -6.52
C LYS A 32 -4.26 19.76 -7.00
N ASP A 33 -3.25 20.33 -6.34
CA ASP A 33 -2.62 21.59 -6.76
C ASP A 33 -1.85 21.42 -8.08
N SER A 34 -1.37 20.20 -8.35
CA SER A 34 -0.68 19.85 -9.59
C SER A 34 -1.61 19.52 -10.78
N LYS A 35 -2.93 19.58 -10.58
CA LYS A 35 -3.97 19.19 -11.56
C LYS A 35 -3.89 17.71 -11.98
N GLY A 36 -3.69 16.82 -11.01
CA GLY A 36 -3.69 15.37 -11.26
C GLY A 36 -2.35 14.81 -11.77
N LYS A 37 -1.24 15.53 -11.58
CA LYS A 37 0.09 14.91 -11.74
C LYS A 37 0.38 14.07 -10.50
N SER A 38 1.10 12.97 -10.69
CA SER A 38 1.62 12.19 -9.55
C SER A 38 2.43 13.11 -8.64
N ALA A 39 2.02 13.16 -7.37
CA ALA A 39 2.79 13.78 -6.33
C ALA A 39 4.12 13.01 -6.16
N THR A 40 5.17 13.70 -5.71
CA THR A 40 6.36 13.02 -5.22
C THR A 40 6.04 12.38 -3.88
N GLY A 41 5.79 11.07 -3.90
CA GLY A 41 5.58 10.24 -2.72
C GLY A 41 4.57 9.12 -2.96
N CYS A 42 4.81 7.99 -2.31
CA CYS A 42 3.95 6.81 -2.40
C CYS A 42 3.79 6.12 -1.03
N VAL A 43 2.83 5.20 -0.98
CA VAL A 43 2.75 4.18 0.06
C VAL A 43 2.97 2.84 -0.59
N ILE A 44 3.81 2.01 0.02
CA ILE A 44 4.08 0.65 -0.43
C ILE A 44 3.71 -0.31 0.69
N VAL A 45 2.81 -1.23 0.36
CA VAL A 45 2.56 -2.42 1.16
C VAL A 45 3.48 -3.50 0.63
N GLN A 46 4.29 -4.09 1.51
CA GLN A 46 5.18 -5.18 1.17
C GLN A 46 4.70 -6.43 1.89
N MET A 47 4.53 -7.50 1.13
CA MET A 47 4.14 -8.82 1.60
C MET A 47 5.33 -9.74 1.33
N PRO A 48 6.25 -9.94 2.29
CA PRO A 48 7.38 -10.86 2.12
C PRO A 48 6.95 -12.32 1.97
N ASP A 49 5.79 -12.69 2.49
CA ASP A 49 5.17 -14.02 2.39
C ASP A 49 3.64 -13.90 2.56
N ALA A 50 2.93 -15.03 2.62
CA ALA A 50 1.47 -15.07 2.74
C ALA A 50 0.92 -14.64 4.12
N HIS A 51 1.79 -14.51 5.14
CA HIS A 51 1.39 -14.32 6.53
C HIS A 51 1.87 -13.01 7.13
N HIS A 52 2.78 -12.29 6.49
CA HIS A 52 3.35 -11.07 7.04
C HIS A 52 3.22 -9.92 6.07
N TYR A 53 3.00 -8.72 6.62
CA TYR A 53 2.96 -7.50 5.82
C TYR A 53 3.60 -6.33 6.54
N GLN A 54 4.12 -5.36 5.78
CA GLN A 54 4.53 -4.05 6.29
C GLN A 54 4.04 -2.95 5.35
N ILE A 55 3.76 -1.77 5.90
CA ILE A 55 3.35 -0.61 5.10
C ILE A 55 4.28 0.56 5.39
N LYS A 56 4.90 1.10 4.34
CA LYS A 56 5.87 2.19 4.44
C LYS A 56 5.47 3.34 3.54
N SER A 57 5.62 4.56 4.06
CA SER A 57 5.50 5.79 3.28
C SER A 57 6.86 6.23 2.75
N TYR A 58 6.89 6.72 1.52
CA TYR A 58 8.07 7.23 0.84
C TYR A 58 7.80 8.63 0.29
N ASP A 59 8.80 9.50 0.32
CA ASP A 59 8.74 10.86 -0.26
C ASP A 59 9.08 10.91 -1.76
N GLN A 60 9.31 9.74 -2.35
CA GLN A 60 9.57 9.55 -3.78
C GLN A 60 8.50 8.66 -4.41
N ARG A 61 8.42 8.65 -5.74
CA ARG A 61 7.48 7.78 -6.46
C ARG A 61 7.89 6.32 -6.32
N TYR A 62 6.97 5.41 -6.60
CA TYR A 62 7.24 3.97 -6.56
C TYR A 62 8.47 3.58 -7.40
N MET A 63 8.55 4.11 -8.61
CA MET A 63 9.65 3.85 -9.55
C MET A 63 11.02 4.33 -9.07
N ASP A 64 11.07 5.15 -8.02
CA ASP A 64 12.28 5.74 -7.48
C ASP A 64 12.67 5.10 -6.13
N THR A 65 11.97 4.04 -5.68
CA THR A 65 12.12 3.45 -4.32
C THR A 65 13.35 2.60 -4.06
N GLY A 66 14.01 2.11 -5.12
CA GLY A 66 15.21 1.28 -5.03
C GLY A 66 15.04 -0.06 -5.76
N GLU A 67 16.17 -0.70 -6.10
CA GLU A 67 16.16 -1.98 -6.84
C GLU A 67 15.57 -3.14 -6.03
N ASP A 68 15.66 -3.09 -4.70
CA ASP A 68 15.12 -4.10 -3.79
C ASP A 68 13.59 -4.17 -3.85
N ILE A 69 12.92 -3.01 -3.75
CA ILE A 69 11.47 -2.91 -3.86
C ILE A 69 11.01 -3.24 -5.28
N LEU A 70 11.71 -2.71 -6.29
CA LEU A 70 11.36 -2.94 -7.69
C LEU A 70 11.63 -4.37 -8.18
N ALA A 71 12.44 -5.16 -7.46
CA ALA A 71 12.66 -6.57 -7.73
C ALA A 71 11.52 -7.47 -7.25
N MET A 72 10.65 -6.99 -6.35
CA MET A 72 9.45 -7.72 -5.90
C MET A 72 8.37 -7.72 -6.98
N GLU A 73 7.48 -8.72 -6.96
CA GLU A 73 6.34 -8.73 -7.88
C GLU A 73 5.40 -7.55 -7.59
N LEU A 74 5.04 -6.77 -8.61
CA LEU A 74 4.00 -5.74 -8.48
C LEU A 74 2.61 -6.40 -8.51
N GLY A 75 2.05 -6.65 -7.34
CA GLY A 75 0.74 -7.30 -7.19
C GLY A 75 -0.42 -6.40 -7.59
N ALA A 76 -0.31 -5.09 -7.32
CA ALA A 76 -1.22 -4.06 -7.81
C ALA A 76 -0.60 -2.67 -7.74
N PHE A 77 -1.08 -1.78 -8.60
CA PHE A 77 -0.76 -0.35 -8.58
C PHE A 77 -2.06 0.45 -8.46
N PHE A 78 -2.13 1.32 -7.47
CA PHE A 78 -3.26 2.18 -7.19
C PHE A 78 -2.88 3.64 -7.36
N GLU A 79 -3.78 4.41 -7.98
CA GLU A 79 -3.72 5.87 -8.02
C GLU A 79 -4.77 6.43 -7.07
N CYS A 80 -4.35 7.23 -6.09
CA CYS A 80 -5.18 7.92 -5.12
C CYS A 80 -5.47 9.36 -5.59
N ASP A 81 -6.76 9.70 -5.70
CA ASP A 81 -7.24 11.03 -6.11
C ASP A 81 -7.21 12.05 -4.94
N ASP A 82 -6.81 11.59 -3.76
CA ASP A 82 -6.68 12.40 -2.55
C ASP A 82 -5.22 12.84 -2.35
N ASP A 83 -5.04 13.83 -1.47
CA ASP A 83 -3.78 14.57 -1.36
C ASP A 83 -2.68 13.76 -0.66
N LEU A 84 -1.42 14.16 -0.86
CA LEU A 84 -0.25 13.46 -0.32
C LEU A 84 -0.20 13.38 1.22
N ASP A 85 -0.93 14.27 1.91
CA ASP A 85 -1.09 14.23 3.36
C ASP A 85 -1.94 13.03 3.84
N GLN A 86 -2.65 12.37 2.94
CA GLN A 86 -3.45 11.18 3.21
C GLN A 86 -2.65 9.88 3.26
N ARG A 87 -1.32 9.93 3.08
CA ARG A 87 -0.45 8.74 3.19
C ARG A 87 -0.58 8.06 4.56
N GLN A 88 -0.51 8.83 5.65
CA GLN A 88 -0.64 8.26 7.01
C GLN A 88 -2.06 7.79 7.30
N PRO A 89 -3.13 8.57 7.03
CA PRO A 89 -4.50 8.08 7.10
C PRO A 89 -4.74 6.76 6.34
N LEU A 90 -4.19 6.60 5.14
CA LEU A 90 -4.27 5.36 4.37
C LEU A 90 -3.63 4.19 5.13
N ILE A 91 -2.42 4.37 5.65
CA ILE A 91 -1.69 3.35 6.41
C ILE A 91 -2.51 2.92 7.64
N ASP A 92 -3.00 3.89 8.41
CA ASP A 92 -3.75 3.65 9.63
C ASP A 92 -5.06 2.89 9.34
N GLN A 93 -5.77 3.30 8.29
CA GLN A 93 -7.04 2.67 7.91
C GLN A 93 -6.86 1.25 7.35
N VAL A 94 -5.79 0.98 6.57
CA VAL A 94 -5.49 -0.39 6.15
C VAL A 94 -5.19 -1.27 7.38
N ASN A 95 -4.34 -0.80 8.29
CA ASN A 95 -3.99 -1.55 9.49
C ASN A 95 -5.21 -1.82 10.38
N GLN A 96 -6.10 -0.83 10.53
CA GLN A 96 -7.34 -0.99 11.27
C GLN A 96 -8.26 -2.02 10.62
N LEU A 97 -8.45 -1.96 9.29
CA LEU A 97 -9.29 -2.91 8.55
C LEU A 97 -8.75 -4.35 8.62
N VAL A 98 -7.43 -4.51 8.58
CA VAL A 98 -6.78 -5.83 8.75
C VAL A 98 -7.00 -6.35 10.17
N ALA A 99 -6.79 -5.52 11.19
CA ALA A 99 -6.94 -5.89 12.59
C ALA A 99 -8.40 -6.18 13.00
N ASP A 100 -9.37 -5.51 12.37
CA ASP A 100 -10.79 -5.69 12.63
C ASP A 100 -11.40 -6.92 11.92
N ASP A 101 -10.68 -7.53 10.96
CA ASP A 101 -11.15 -8.72 10.25
C ASP A 101 -10.83 -10.00 11.06
N PRO A 102 -11.83 -10.68 11.63
CA PRO A 102 -11.60 -11.86 12.48
C PRO A 102 -11.12 -13.10 11.71
N ASP A 103 -11.21 -13.08 10.38
CA ASP A 103 -10.78 -14.19 9.51
C ASP A 103 -9.42 -13.87 8.84
N ASN A 104 -8.70 -12.84 9.29
CA ASN A 104 -7.39 -12.49 8.78
C ASN A 104 -6.28 -13.05 9.66
N ASP A 105 -5.46 -13.94 9.09
CA ASP A 105 -4.34 -14.60 9.77
C ASP A 105 -2.97 -13.92 9.48
N THR A 106 -2.97 -12.71 8.89
CA THR A 106 -1.73 -11.98 8.58
C THR A 106 -1.29 -11.09 9.73
N GLU A 107 0.03 -10.98 9.92
CA GLU A 107 0.66 -10.22 10.98
C GLU A 107 1.37 -8.98 10.41
N LEU A 108 1.15 -7.84 11.08
CA LEU A 108 1.90 -6.61 10.81
C LEU A 108 3.33 -6.73 11.34
N LEU A 109 4.31 -6.60 10.46
CA LEU A 109 5.71 -6.53 10.84
C LEU A 109 6.06 -5.15 11.43
N PRO A 110 6.94 -5.10 12.45
CA PRO A 110 7.47 -3.85 12.94
C PRO A 110 8.33 -3.17 11.87
N ASN A 111 8.18 -1.85 11.73
CA ASN A 111 8.96 -1.02 10.81
C ASN A 111 10.42 -0.86 11.23
#